data_AF-A0AAJ2GLH4-F1
#
_entry.id   AF-A0AAJ2GLH4-F1
#
_cell.length_a   1.000
_cell.length_b   1.000
_cell.length_c   1.000
_cell.angle_alpha   90.00
_cell.angle_beta   90.00
_cell.angle_gamma   90.00
#
_symmetry.space_group_name_H-M   'P 1'
#
loop_
_entity.id
_entity.type
_entity.pdbx_description
1 polymer ?
#
loop_
_entity_poly.entity_id
_entity_poly.type
_entity_poly.pdbx_seq_one_letter_code
_entity_poly.pdbx_strand_id
1 'polypeptide(L)'
;MTSGKVIISCAITGAIHTPSMSPFLPVTAEEIADSALRAAEAGAAIVHLHARNPEDGRPDQSPEAFEPILRRIKQESDVVINLTVPRQHQWHRFEVVI
;
A
#
# COMPACT_ATOMS: atom_id res chain seq x y z
N MET A 1 5.78 -31.35 16.25
CA MET A 1 6.57 -30.22 15.71
C MET A 1 5.61 -29.09 15.39
N THR A 2 5.78 -27.92 15.99
CA THR A 2 5.06 -26.73 15.52
C THR A 2 5.68 -26.34 14.18
N SER A 3 4.92 -26.43 13.11
CA SER A 3 5.32 -25.83 11.84
C SER A 3 5.54 -24.34 12.09
N GLY A 4 6.72 -23.81 11.71
CA GLY A 4 7.06 -22.40 11.95
C GLY A 4 6.04 -21.47 11.29
N LYS A 5 5.73 -20.34 11.94
CA LYS A 5 4.88 -19.31 11.33
C LYS A 5 5.68 -18.65 10.19
N VAL A 6 5.06 -18.56 9.02
CA VAL A 6 5.65 -17.90 7.84
C VAL A 6 5.05 -16.51 7.72
N ILE A 7 5.90 -15.51 7.48
CA ILE A 7 5.48 -14.13 7.23
C ILE A 7 5.27 -13.97 5.72
N ILE A 8 4.05 -13.63 5.32
CA ILE A 8 3.71 -13.32 3.93
C ILE A 8 3.54 -11.80 3.82
N SER A 9 4.27 -11.19 2.90
CA SER A 9 4.12 -9.77 2.55
C SER A 9 3.51 -9.65 1.17
N CYS A 10 2.51 -8.77 1.02
CA CYS A 10 1.88 -8.48 -0.26
C CYS A 10 2.20 -7.04 -0.70
N ALA A 11 2.91 -6.89 -1.82
CA ALA A 11 3.16 -5.58 -2.44
C ALA A 11 2.02 -5.26 -3.42
N ILE A 12 1.22 -4.24 -3.09
CA ILE A 12 -0.11 -4.07 -3.68
C ILE A 12 -0.06 -3.53 -5.11
N THR A 13 0.70 -2.45 -5.35
CA THR A 13 0.70 -1.77 -6.67
C THR A 13 2.10 -1.38 -7.16
N GLY A 14 3.03 -1.07 -6.25
CA GLY A 14 4.40 -0.68 -6.60
C GLY A 14 4.46 0.61 -7.43
N ALA A 15 5.61 0.85 -8.08
CA ALA A 15 5.85 2.00 -8.96
C ALA A 15 6.42 1.62 -10.33
N ILE A 16 6.57 0.32 -10.63
CA ILE A 16 7.17 -0.19 -11.87
C ILE A 16 6.11 -0.42 -12.96
N HIS A 17 5.03 -1.14 -12.63
CA HIS A 17 3.96 -1.41 -13.58
C HIS A 17 3.10 -0.16 -13.82
N THR A 18 2.58 -0.02 -15.05
CA THR A 18 1.69 1.06 -15.47
C THR A 18 0.27 0.55 -15.69
N PRO A 19 -0.78 1.39 -15.59
CA PRO A 19 -2.17 0.96 -15.79
C PRO A 19 -2.43 0.30 -17.15
N SER A 20 -1.69 0.70 -18.18
CA SER A 20 -1.76 0.08 -19.52
C SER A 20 -1.32 -1.39 -19.56
N MET A 21 -0.58 -1.88 -18.57
CA MET A 21 -0.10 -3.27 -18.53
C MET A 21 -1.14 -4.24 -17.96
N SER A 22 -2.08 -3.76 -17.13
CA SER A 22 -3.12 -4.60 -16.55
C SER A 22 -4.30 -3.75 -16.05
N PRO A 23 -5.55 -4.13 -16.37
CA PRO A 23 -6.74 -3.49 -15.82
C PRO A 23 -6.91 -3.79 -14.32
N PHE A 24 -6.14 -4.71 -13.75
CA PHE A 24 -6.19 -5.09 -12.35
C PHE A 24 -5.13 -4.40 -11.48
N LEU A 25 -4.31 -3.50 -12.06
CA LEU A 25 -3.36 -2.73 -11.28
C LEU A 25 -4.13 -1.70 -10.42
N PRO A 26 -4.08 -1.76 -9.08
CA PRO A 26 -4.79 -0.80 -8.24
C PRO A 26 -4.18 0.60 -8.40
N VAL A 27 -5.00 1.61 -8.69
CA VAL A 27 -4.55 2.99 -8.94
C VAL A 27 -5.13 3.95 -7.92
N THR A 28 -6.44 3.93 -7.72
CA THR A 28 -7.10 4.84 -6.78
C THR A 28 -6.83 4.42 -5.33
N ALA A 29 -6.99 5.37 -4.40
CA ALA A 29 -6.83 5.06 -2.98
C ALA A 29 -7.80 3.97 -2.49
N GLU A 30 -9.03 3.96 -3.02
CA GLU A 30 -10.05 2.95 -2.73
C GLU A 30 -9.61 1.57 -3.19
N GLU A 31 -9.20 1.43 -4.46
CA GLU A 31 -8.72 0.17 -5.03
C GLU A 31 -7.48 -0.37 -4.30
N ILE A 32 -6.54 0.51 -3.93
CA ILE A 32 -5.32 0.13 -3.22
C ILE A 32 -5.67 -0.37 -1.82
N ALA A 33 -6.55 0.33 -1.09
CA ALA A 33 -6.99 -0.09 0.23
C ALA A 33 -7.79 -1.40 0.18
N ASP A 34 -8.73 -1.56 -0.77
CA ASP A 34 -9.47 -2.80 -0.97
C ASP A 34 -8.55 -3.99 -1.25
N SER A 35 -7.56 -3.78 -2.12
CA SER A 35 -6.59 -4.82 -2.45
C SER A 35 -5.71 -5.19 -1.25
N ALA A 36 -5.33 -4.21 -0.44
CA ALA A 36 -4.57 -4.42 0.79
C ALA A 36 -5.37 -5.20 1.84
N LEU A 37 -6.64 -4.82 2.06
CA LEU A 37 -7.54 -5.49 3.00
C LEU A 37 -7.81 -6.92 2.58
N ARG A 38 -8.12 -7.16 1.29
CA ARG A 38 -8.27 -8.52 0.75
C ARG A 38 -7.01 -9.37 0.88
N ALA A 39 -5.83 -8.77 0.72
CA ALA A 39 -4.56 -9.47 0.94
C ALA A 39 -4.39 -9.86 2.42
N ALA A 40 -4.74 -8.96 3.35
CA ALA A 40 -4.72 -9.23 4.78
C ALA A 40 -5.70 -10.36 5.16
N GLU A 41 -6.94 -10.30 4.68
CA GLU A 41 -7.96 -11.35 4.86
C GLU A 41 -7.51 -12.71 4.33
N ALA A 42 -6.76 -12.72 3.22
CA ALA A 42 -6.17 -13.93 2.64
C ALA A 42 -4.96 -14.48 3.41
N GLY A 43 -4.47 -13.76 4.43
CA GLY A 43 -3.38 -14.20 5.31
C GLY A 43 -2.05 -13.47 5.13
N ALA A 44 -2.01 -12.32 4.43
CA ALA A 44 -0.83 -11.46 4.44
C ALA A 44 -0.64 -10.87 5.84
N ALA A 45 0.57 -11.01 6.39
CA ALA A 45 0.95 -10.41 7.66
C ALA A 45 1.41 -8.95 7.49
N ILE A 46 1.86 -8.59 6.29
CA ILE A 46 2.36 -7.27 5.92
C ILE A 46 1.78 -6.86 4.56
N VAL A 47 1.37 -5.60 4.43
CA VAL A 47 1.09 -4.97 3.13
C VAL A 47 2.12 -3.90 2.83
N HIS A 48 2.74 -3.99 1.66
CA HIS A 48 3.71 -3.01 1.17
C HIS A 48 3.02 -2.04 0.22
N LEU A 49 3.06 -0.75 0.55
CA LEU A 49 2.23 0.27 -0.08
C LEU A 49 3.05 1.30 -0.87
N HIS A 50 2.46 1.70 -1.99
CA HIS A 50 2.80 2.85 -2.81
C HIS A 50 1.49 3.58 -3.10
N ALA A 51 1.53 4.90 -3.17
CA ALA A 51 0.41 5.69 -3.70
C ALA A 51 0.62 6.01 -5.18
N ARG A 52 -0.49 6.30 -5.86
CA ARG A 52 -0.53 6.67 -7.27
C ARG A 52 -1.49 7.84 -7.46
N ASN A 53 -1.26 8.62 -8.50
CA ASN A 53 -2.21 9.63 -8.92
C ASN A 53 -3.47 8.94 -9.48
N PRO A 54 -4.66 9.29 -9.00
CA PRO A 54 -5.90 8.62 -9.42
C PRO A 54 -6.32 8.92 -10.86
N GLU A 55 -5.82 10.00 -11.48
CA GLU A 55 -6.20 10.40 -12.84
C GLU A 55 -5.44 9.62 -13.91
N ASP A 56 -4.14 9.32 -13.68
CA ASP A 56 -3.27 8.72 -14.70
C ASP A 56 -2.41 7.53 -14.22
N GLY A 57 -2.46 7.20 -12.92
CA GLY A 57 -1.74 6.09 -12.32
C GLY A 57 -0.24 6.28 -12.17
N ARG A 58 0.31 7.47 -12.41
CA ARG A 58 1.73 7.75 -12.13
C ARG A 58 2.02 7.60 -10.63
N PRO A 59 3.21 7.13 -10.22
CA PRO A 59 3.56 7.05 -8.80
C PRO A 59 3.47 8.42 -8.12
N ASP A 60 2.85 8.47 -6.94
CA ASP A 60 2.74 9.66 -6.11
C ASP A 60 3.33 9.34 -4.72
N GLN A 61 4.25 10.18 -4.26
CA GLN A 61 4.98 9.99 -3.00
C GLN A 61 4.57 11.05 -1.95
N SER A 62 3.56 11.87 -2.24
CA SER A 62 3.05 12.88 -1.33
C SER A 62 2.29 12.21 -0.15
N PRO A 63 2.45 12.68 1.09
CA PRO A 63 1.72 12.15 2.23
C PRO A 63 0.18 12.19 2.03
N GLU A 64 -0.31 13.20 1.34
CA GLU A 64 -1.72 13.39 1.01
C GLU A 64 -2.26 12.24 0.13
N ALA A 65 -1.44 11.69 -0.77
CA ALA A 65 -1.82 10.54 -1.58
C ALA A 65 -1.89 9.23 -0.76
N PHE A 66 -1.14 9.13 0.34
CA PHE A 66 -1.17 7.95 1.23
C PHE A 66 -2.28 8.02 2.29
N GLU A 67 -2.62 9.21 2.80
CA GLU A 67 -3.58 9.39 3.90
C GLU A 67 -4.88 8.58 3.73
N PRO A 68 -5.63 8.66 2.61
CA PRO A 68 -6.88 7.92 2.48
C PRO A 68 -6.68 6.40 2.49
N ILE A 69 -5.56 5.91 1.95
CA ILE A 69 -5.22 4.48 1.94
C ILE A 69 -4.95 4.01 3.38
N LEU A 70 -4.10 4.74 4.10
CA LEU A 70 -3.68 4.39 5.47
C LEU A 70 -4.83 4.48 6.46
N ARG A 71 -5.63 5.56 6.39
CA ARG A 71 -6.80 5.76 7.23
C ARG A 71 -7.77 4.58 7.11
N ARG A 72 -8.03 4.13 5.88
CA ARG A 72 -8.95 3.03 5.63
C ARG A 72 -8.41 1.70 6.15
N ILE A 73 -7.17 1.34 5.81
CA ILE A 73 -6.57 0.07 6.28
C ILE A 73 -6.54 0.02 7.82
N LYS A 74 -6.16 1.11 8.49
CA LYS A 74 -6.10 1.21 9.95
C LYS A 74 -7.46 1.06 10.64
N GLN A 75 -8.55 1.40 9.96
CA GLN A 75 -9.91 1.25 10.49
C GLN A 75 -10.45 -0.19 10.35
N GLU A 76 -9.93 -0.96 9.40
CA GLU A 76 -10.52 -2.22 8.97
C GLU A 76 -9.60 -3.44 9.22
N SER A 77 -8.31 -3.25 9.53
CA SER A 77 -7.34 -4.35 9.70
C SER A 77 -6.17 -4.03 10.63
N ASP A 78 -5.67 -5.07 11.31
CA ASP A 78 -4.43 -5.05 12.11
C ASP A 78 -3.18 -5.42 11.29
N VAL A 79 -3.29 -5.50 9.96
CA VAL A 79 -2.15 -5.85 9.09
C VAL A 79 -1.01 -4.83 9.25
N VAL A 80 0.23 -5.32 9.29
CA VAL A 80 1.39 -4.43 9.37
C VAL A 80 1.52 -3.65 8.07
N ILE A 81 1.54 -2.33 8.17
CA ILE A 81 1.73 -1.44 7.03
C ILE A 81 3.23 -1.17 6.84
N ASN A 82 3.75 -1.51 5.66
CA ASN A 82 5.09 -1.16 5.22
C ASN A 82 5.00 -0.10 4.11
N LEU A 83 5.41 1.13 4.44
CA LEU A 83 5.44 2.22 3.47
C LEU A 83 6.72 2.19 2.64
N THR A 84 6.56 2.28 1.32
CA THR A 84 7.69 2.66 0.48
C THR A 84 8.22 4.03 0.88
N VAL A 85 9.53 4.23 0.69
CA VAL A 85 10.12 5.55 0.80
C VAL A 85 11.00 5.85 -0.41
N PRO A 86 10.94 7.08 -0.96
CA PRO A 86 11.85 7.47 -2.00
C PRO A 86 13.28 7.54 -1.45
N ARG A 87 14.28 7.34 -2.32
CA ARG A 87 15.67 7.60 -1.95
C ARG A 87 15.82 9.11 -1.67
N GLN A 88 16.10 9.43 -0.41
CA GLN A 88 16.57 10.71 0.16
C GLN A 88 15.53 11.85 0.42
N HIS A 89 15.49 12.31 1.69
CA HIS A 89 15.04 13.62 2.24
C HIS A 89 13.53 13.96 2.44
N GLN A 90 12.57 13.04 2.34
CA GLN A 90 11.13 13.39 2.53
C GLN A 90 10.46 12.85 3.82
N TRP A 91 11.21 12.18 4.70
CA TRP A 91 10.67 11.52 5.90
C TRP A 91 9.89 12.42 6.87
N HIS A 92 10.34 13.66 7.08
CA HIS A 92 9.70 14.58 8.03
C HIS A 92 8.23 14.90 7.68
N ARG A 93 7.79 14.63 6.45
CA ARG A 93 6.42 14.90 6.01
C ARG A 93 5.44 13.77 6.32
N PHE A 94 5.92 12.59 6.69
CA PHE A 94 5.08 11.43 6.98
C PHE A 94 4.66 11.31 8.45
N GLU A 95 5.29 12.02 9.39
CA GLU A 95 4.90 11.98 10.81
C GLU A 95 3.46 12.43 11.07
N VAL A 96 2.85 13.16 10.14
CA VAL A 96 1.49 13.69 10.26
C VAL A 96 0.42 12.68 9.82
N VAL A 97 0.81 11.60 9.13
CA VAL A 97 -0.12 10.68 8.45
C VAL A 97 -0.20 9.29 9.12
N ILE A 98 0.73 8.96 10.02
CA ILE A 98 0.83 7.63 10.68
C ILE A 98 0.04 7.60 12.01
#